data_AF-A0A9Y2AE74-F1
#
_entry.id   AF-A0A9Y2AE74-F1
#
_cell.length_a   1.000
_cell.length_b   1.000
_cell.length_c   1.000
_cell.angle_alpha   90.00
_cell.angle_beta   90.00
_cell.angle_gamma   90.00
#
_symmetry.space_group_name_H-M   'P 1'
#
loop_
_entity.id
_entity.type
_entity.pdbx_description
1 polymer ?
#
loop_
_entity_poly.entity_id
_entity_poly.type
_entity_poly.pdbx_seq_one_letter_code
_entity_poly.pdbx_strand_id
1 'polypeptide(L)'
;MPIAFRYAARSDVGRVRSKNDDSAYAGRYLAVVADGMGGHVGGDVASASAVIDLTHLDHAGHDGDAETVLADEIQNANQNLAKLVQSNPRLGGMGTTVTSLLIDGDEISVAHIGDSRAYRLSESEGFQQVTTDHTFVQRLIDEGRLHPEEAETHPHKNVLMRVLGDVDASPELEVRTVRPAVGERWLLCSDGLNAVVNARTIESVMRSTGDLNQIVNSLVELTLDRGAPDNVTVVVVQVDEIPHGNEAHPMTGEGHGAVPDESRTSDERLRVETYEALEDHWNGPIDSPVAGGGHDYREPGRQDPAAQEPPQSSASALRQDLAERPHLLVGAAANATQTGRIPTVSDSAMQRRSTMLSTSTLEETTDPAEVRSLLRRKGEDPEPGTRRRRAAWIAGGVVLAVALLLGGWGARAWTSSQYYVGEDQGKVAVYQGVSQSLGPIALSELDSTTDIPVDSLSQYAQERVRATIPAGSREEAEEIVVELKNSSSPEPRPTGKVTVTTPTPDPSRSASGSPSPGRSSSGGDDS
;
A
#
# COMPACT_ATOMS: atom_id res chain seq x y z
N MET A 1 30.92 6.42 19.19
CA MET A 1 30.30 7.27 20.23
C MET A 1 28.81 7.29 19.93
N PRO A 2 27.92 7.32 20.94
CA PRO A 2 26.48 7.29 20.68
C PRO A 2 26.07 8.55 19.90
N ILE A 3 25.33 8.36 18.82
CA ILE A 3 24.83 9.44 17.95
C ILE A 3 23.32 9.60 18.08
N ALA A 4 22.81 10.76 17.69
CA ALA A 4 21.38 11.06 17.60
C ALA A 4 21.11 11.96 16.40
N PHE A 5 19.85 12.01 15.98
CA PHE A 5 19.38 12.98 15.01
C PHE A 5 18.98 14.29 15.67
N ARG A 6 19.48 15.38 15.10
CA ARG A 6 18.76 16.65 15.06
C ARG A 6 17.95 16.69 13.79
N TYR A 7 16.68 17.09 13.85
CA TYR A 7 15.76 16.87 12.74
C TYR A 7 14.83 18.06 12.48
N ALA A 8 14.35 18.15 11.23
CA ALA A 8 13.23 18.97 10.81
C ALA A 8 12.40 18.21 9.77
N ALA A 9 11.10 18.45 9.73
CA ALA A 9 10.19 17.81 8.80
C ALA A 9 9.13 18.79 8.32
N ARG A 10 8.73 18.68 7.06
CA ARG A 10 7.61 19.45 6.49
C ARG A 10 6.91 18.60 5.44
N SER A 11 5.58 18.73 5.40
CA SER A 11 4.73 18.08 4.41
C SER A 11 3.70 19.08 3.90
N ASP A 12 3.38 19.05 2.62
CA ASP A 12 2.41 19.92 1.96
C ASP A 12 1.57 19.12 0.94
N VAL A 13 0.31 19.50 0.79
CA VAL A 13 -0.63 18.87 -0.16
C VAL A 13 -0.18 19.10 -1.61
N GLY A 14 0.59 20.16 -1.87
CA GLY A 14 0.94 20.59 -3.23
C GLY A 14 -0.14 21.48 -3.83
N ARG A 15 -0.13 21.64 -5.16
CA ARG A 15 -1.08 22.54 -5.86
C ARG A 15 -2.22 21.81 -6.59
N VAL A 16 -2.05 20.52 -6.86
CA VAL A 16 -2.95 19.76 -7.73
C VAL A 16 -3.81 18.76 -6.95
N ARG A 17 -3.25 18.12 -5.93
CA ARG A 17 -3.98 17.12 -5.12
C ARG A 17 -4.96 17.81 -4.16
N SER A 18 -6.06 17.12 -3.86
CA SER A 18 -7.08 17.62 -2.92
C SER A 18 -6.84 17.21 -1.47
N LYS A 19 -5.97 16.22 -1.25
CA LYS A 19 -5.60 15.69 0.06
C LYS A 19 -4.12 15.34 0.08
N ASN A 20 -3.57 15.25 1.29
CA ASN A 20 -2.22 14.78 1.54
C ASN A 20 -2.25 13.31 1.89
N ASP A 21 -1.70 12.47 1.03
CA ASP A 21 -1.55 11.03 1.24
C ASP A 21 -0.14 10.66 1.73
N ASP A 22 0.79 11.62 1.84
CA ASP A 22 2.10 11.40 2.45
C ASP A 22 2.03 11.44 3.97
N SER A 23 2.93 10.70 4.62
CA SER A 23 3.18 10.76 6.06
C SER A 23 4.68 10.75 6.35
N ALA A 24 5.09 11.43 7.42
CA ALA A 24 6.46 11.32 7.90
C ALA A 24 6.59 11.51 9.41
N TYR A 25 7.63 10.88 9.95
CA TYR A 25 8.03 10.97 11.35
C TYR A 25 9.52 11.30 11.44
N ALA A 26 9.90 12.17 12.38
CA ALA A 26 11.29 12.44 12.71
C ALA A 26 11.45 12.53 14.23
N GLY A 27 12.27 11.63 14.77
CA GLY A 27 12.62 11.53 16.17
C GLY A 27 14.14 11.49 16.36
N ARG A 28 14.57 11.20 17.59
CA ARG A 28 15.99 11.27 17.97
C ARG A 28 16.82 10.11 17.38
N TYR A 29 16.18 8.98 17.11
CA TYR A 29 16.80 7.75 16.63
C TYR A 29 16.14 7.23 15.35
N LEU A 30 14.89 7.61 15.06
CA LEU A 30 14.13 7.17 13.90
C LEU A 30 13.70 8.35 13.01
N ALA A 31 13.86 8.21 11.70
CA ALA A 31 13.22 9.06 10.70
C ALA A 31 12.55 8.21 9.63
N VAL A 32 11.34 8.56 9.20
CA VAL A 32 10.55 7.79 8.21
C VAL A 32 9.79 8.75 7.30
N VAL A 33 9.78 8.48 6.00
CA VAL A 33 8.86 9.04 5.01
C VAL A 33 8.11 7.92 4.31
N ALA A 34 6.82 8.11 4.12
CA ALA A 34 5.92 7.18 3.45
C ALA A 34 4.98 7.96 2.52
N ASP A 35 4.93 7.58 1.26
CA ASP A 35 4.06 8.14 0.23
C ASP A 35 2.91 7.16 -0.04
N GLY A 36 1.71 7.59 0.32
CA GLY A 36 0.50 6.77 0.29
C GLY A 36 -0.17 6.80 -1.08
N MET A 37 -0.46 5.63 -1.61
CA MET A 37 -1.18 5.45 -2.87
C MET A 37 -2.47 4.66 -2.66
N GLY A 38 -3.53 5.05 -3.36
CA GLY A 38 -4.80 4.32 -3.37
C GLY A 38 -5.70 4.88 -4.46
N GLY A 39 -5.99 4.09 -5.49
CA GLY A 39 -6.62 4.58 -6.73
C GLY A 39 -7.99 5.26 -6.55
N HIS A 40 -8.74 4.90 -5.51
CA HIS A 40 -10.04 5.52 -5.18
C HIS A 40 -10.14 6.02 -3.73
N VAL A 41 -9.42 5.41 -2.77
CA VAL A 41 -9.40 5.74 -1.33
C VAL A 41 -8.22 5.04 -0.64
N GLY A 42 -7.69 5.59 0.45
CA GLY A 42 -6.83 4.86 1.41
C GLY A 42 -5.32 5.16 1.39
N GLY A 43 -4.80 6.00 0.50
CA GLY A 43 -3.38 6.38 0.51
C GLY A 43 -2.94 7.01 1.84
N ASP A 44 -3.64 8.05 2.29
CA ASP A 44 -3.53 8.68 3.60
C ASP A 44 -3.58 7.69 4.77
N VAL A 45 -4.45 6.69 4.67
CA VAL A 45 -4.58 5.63 5.67
C VAL A 45 -3.34 4.73 5.66
N ALA A 46 -2.89 4.31 4.49
CA ALA A 46 -1.76 3.41 4.34
C ALA A 46 -0.45 4.04 4.84
N SER A 47 -0.13 5.26 4.40
CA SER A 47 1.08 5.95 4.82
C SER A 47 1.06 6.29 6.31
N ALA A 48 -0.08 6.75 6.84
CA ALA A 48 -0.23 7.06 8.25
C ALA A 48 -0.05 5.82 9.12
N SER A 49 -0.68 4.71 8.76
CA SER A 49 -0.52 3.43 9.46
C SER A 49 0.93 2.96 9.48
N ALA A 50 1.60 2.96 8.32
CA ALA A 50 2.99 2.51 8.23
C ALA A 50 3.93 3.37 9.09
N VAL A 51 3.81 4.70 9.02
CA VAL A 51 4.62 5.62 9.82
C VAL A 51 4.34 5.46 11.32
N ILE A 52 3.06 5.41 11.70
CA ILE A 52 2.66 5.28 13.11
C ILE A 52 3.14 3.95 13.69
N ASP A 53 3.01 2.84 12.96
CA ASP A 53 3.45 1.52 13.44
C ASP A 53 4.95 1.50 13.75
N LEU A 54 5.77 2.27 13.03
CA LEU A 54 7.22 2.34 13.25
C LEU A 54 7.67 3.27 14.38
N THR A 55 6.84 4.22 14.85
CA THR A 55 7.32 5.26 15.81
C THR A 55 7.84 4.68 17.12
N HIS A 56 7.41 3.47 17.50
CA HIS A 56 7.88 2.82 18.71
C HIS A 56 9.39 2.51 18.68
N LEU A 57 10.01 2.46 17.49
CA LEU A 57 11.44 2.24 17.31
C LEU A 57 12.31 3.46 17.66
N ASP A 58 11.72 4.64 17.92
CA ASP A 58 12.45 5.86 18.27
C ASP A 58 12.99 5.83 19.72
N HIS A 59 13.91 4.92 20.00
CA HIS A 59 14.69 4.81 21.22
C HIS A 59 16.08 4.26 20.91
N ALA A 60 17.02 4.45 21.84
CA ALA A 60 18.32 3.80 21.78
C ALA A 60 18.23 2.35 22.26
N GLY A 61 19.25 1.54 21.96
CA GLY A 61 19.40 0.20 22.52
C GLY A 61 18.66 -0.87 21.72
N HIS A 62 18.99 -1.00 20.43
CA HIS A 62 18.57 -2.15 19.61
C HIS A 62 19.63 -3.27 19.62
N ASP A 63 20.63 -3.17 20.50
CA ASP A 63 21.65 -4.19 20.80
C ASP A 63 22.45 -4.71 19.57
N GLY A 64 22.57 -3.91 18.52
CA GLY A 64 23.23 -4.27 17.26
C GLY A 64 22.30 -4.95 16.24
N ASP A 65 21.02 -5.11 16.56
CA ASP A 65 20.03 -5.82 15.73
C ASP A 65 19.09 -4.86 14.98
N ALA A 66 19.36 -3.55 14.96
CA ALA A 66 18.50 -2.55 14.33
C ALA A 66 18.16 -2.82 12.87
N GLU A 67 19.08 -3.40 12.09
CA GLU A 67 18.82 -3.85 10.71
C GLU A 67 17.66 -4.86 10.65
N THR A 68 17.71 -5.89 11.50
CA THR A 68 16.69 -6.95 11.57
C THR A 68 15.39 -6.41 12.15
N VAL A 69 15.47 -5.66 13.26
CA VAL A 69 14.31 -5.07 13.94
C VAL A 69 13.55 -4.13 12.99
N LEU A 70 14.27 -3.27 12.26
CA LEU A 70 13.65 -2.35 11.30
C LEU A 70 12.96 -3.12 10.16
N ALA A 71 13.60 -4.15 9.62
CA ALA A 71 13.02 -4.98 8.58
C ALA A 71 11.74 -5.71 9.05
N ASP A 72 11.80 -6.33 10.22
CA ASP A 72 10.68 -7.06 10.81
C ASP A 72 9.51 -6.14 11.11
N GLU A 73 9.74 -4.94 11.63
CA GLU A 73 8.67 -3.98 11.92
C GLU A 73 8.04 -3.41 10.65
N ILE A 74 8.80 -3.20 9.58
CA ILE A 74 8.25 -2.82 8.27
C ILE A 74 7.38 -3.94 7.71
N GLN A 75 7.80 -5.21 7.84
CA GLN A 75 6.97 -6.35 7.43
C GLN A 75 5.71 -6.50 8.30
N ASN A 76 5.82 -6.23 9.62
CA ASN A 76 4.67 -6.21 10.51
C ASN A 76 3.68 -5.11 10.11
N ALA A 77 4.16 -3.92 9.73
CA ALA A 77 3.34 -2.85 9.19
C ALA A 77 2.61 -3.29 7.90
N ASN A 78 3.30 -3.98 6.99
CA ASN A 78 2.67 -4.56 5.78
C ASN A 78 1.51 -5.52 6.12
N GLN A 79 1.75 -6.42 7.07
CA GLN A 79 0.72 -7.36 7.54
C GLN A 79 -0.47 -6.64 8.18
N ASN A 80 -0.23 -5.52 8.87
CA ASN A 80 -1.29 -4.71 9.46
C ASN A 80 -2.11 -3.98 8.39
N LEU A 81 -1.46 -3.46 7.33
CA LEU A 81 -2.16 -2.90 6.17
C LEU A 81 -3.04 -3.95 5.48
N ALA A 82 -2.53 -5.17 5.28
CA ALA A 82 -3.32 -6.26 4.71
C ALA A 82 -4.54 -6.63 5.59
N LYS A 83 -4.38 -6.67 6.93
CA LYS A 83 -5.50 -6.87 7.86
C LYS A 83 -6.53 -5.73 7.80
N LEU A 84 -6.06 -4.50 7.61
CA LEU A 84 -6.93 -3.33 7.50
C LEU A 84 -7.77 -3.36 6.22
N VAL A 85 -7.21 -3.83 5.11
CA VAL A 85 -7.99 -4.10 3.88
C VAL A 85 -8.99 -5.24 4.10
N GLN A 86 -8.60 -6.32 4.78
CA GLN A 86 -9.50 -7.44 5.06
C GLN A 86 -10.72 -7.02 5.90
N SER A 87 -10.51 -6.12 6.88
CA SER A 87 -11.61 -5.61 7.72
C SER A 87 -12.43 -4.52 7.03
N ASN A 88 -11.84 -3.78 6.10
CA ASN A 88 -12.52 -2.77 5.30
C ASN A 88 -12.16 -2.89 3.81
N PRO A 89 -12.88 -3.74 3.04
CA PRO A 89 -12.60 -3.99 1.62
C PRO A 89 -12.64 -2.74 0.73
N ARG A 90 -13.19 -1.62 1.20
CA ARG A 90 -13.15 -0.34 0.48
C ARG A 90 -11.74 0.25 0.39
N LEU A 91 -10.81 -0.19 1.24
CA LEU A 91 -9.40 0.16 1.21
C LEU A 91 -8.59 -0.74 0.27
N GLY A 92 -9.24 -1.63 -0.49
CA GLY A 92 -8.56 -2.52 -1.43
C GLY A 92 -7.71 -1.75 -2.45
N GLY A 93 -6.49 -2.22 -2.66
CA GLY A 93 -5.50 -1.57 -3.52
C GLY A 93 -4.84 -0.35 -2.90
N MET A 94 -5.00 -0.10 -1.60
CA MET A 94 -4.16 0.87 -0.89
C MET A 94 -2.74 0.32 -0.72
N GLY A 95 -1.76 1.21 -0.82
CA GLY A 95 -0.38 0.90 -0.53
C GLY A 95 0.40 2.14 -0.13
N THR A 96 1.63 1.95 0.28
CA THR A 96 2.52 3.06 0.62
C THR A 96 3.97 2.68 0.35
N THR A 97 4.77 3.67 -0.02
CA THR A 97 6.23 3.56 0.09
C THR A 97 6.64 3.62 1.57
N VAL A 98 7.86 3.18 1.88
CA VAL A 98 8.52 3.47 3.15
C VAL A 98 10.00 3.67 2.88
N THR A 99 10.55 4.79 3.34
CA THR A 99 12.00 5.01 3.44
C THR A 99 12.33 5.49 4.84
N SER A 100 13.21 4.78 5.53
CA SER A 100 13.51 5.02 6.95
C SER A 100 14.99 4.96 7.28
N LEU A 101 15.34 5.65 8.36
CA LEU A 101 16.66 5.65 9.02
C LEU A 101 16.45 5.29 10.49
N LEU A 102 17.22 4.34 11.02
CA LEU A 102 17.23 3.96 12.43
C LEU A 102 18.66 3.96 12.96
N ILE A 103 18.92 4.74 14.01
CA ILE A 103 20.21 4.73 14.71
C ILE A 103 20.29 3.56 15.69
N ASP A 104 21.43 2.88 15.68
CA ASP A 104 21.84 1.98 16.76
C ASP A 104 23.34 2.09 17.02
N GLY A 105 23.70 2.46 18.26
CA GLY A 105 25.08 2.76 18.62
C GLY A 105 25.68 3.91 17.80
N ASP A 106 26.60 3.57 16.90
CA ASP A 106 27.27 4.49 15.96
C ASP A 106 26.98 4.17 14.48
N GLU A 107 25.93 3.39 14.22
CA GLU A 107 25.48 2.99 12.89
C GLU A 107 24.06 3.50 12.59
N ILE A 108 23.73 3.64 11.31
CA ILE A 108 22.38 3.92 10.80
C ILE A 108 21.98 2.77 9.89
N SER A 109 20.87 2.11 10.23
CA SER A 109 20.16 1.19 9.33
C SER A 109 19.22 1.99 8.44
N VAL A 110 19.35 1.81 7.13
CA VAL A 110 18.49 2.40 6.10
C VAL A 110 17.60 1.29 5.55
N ALA A 111 16.28 1.45 5.63
CA ALA A 111 15.34 0.53 4.99
C ALA A 111 14.48 1.27 3.96
N HIS A 112 14.23 0.62 2.82
CA HIS A 112 13.59 1.27 1.68
C HIS A 112 12.73 0.32 0.84
N ILE A 113 11.52 0.79 0.53
CA ILE A 113 10.64 0.22 -0.48
C ILE A 113 9.80 1.33 -1.15
N GLY A 114 9.83 1.39 -2.48
CA GLY A 114 9.05 2.34 -3.28
C GLY A 114 9.97 3.28 -4.05
N ASP A 115 9.55 4.50 -4.30
CA ASP A 115 10.31 5.52 -5.04
C ASP A 115 10.53 6.83 -4.24
N SER A 116 10.10 6.86 -2.98
CA SER A 116 10.62 7.83 -2.02
C SER A 116 12.13 7.65 -1.86
N ARG A 117 12.87 8.74 -1.61
CA ARG A 117 14.33 8.70 -1.70
C ARG A 117 15.01 9.10 -0.41
N ALA A 118 16.15 8.46 -0.12
CA ALA A 118 17.11 8.94 0.86
C ALA A 118 18.36 9.48 0.15
N TYR A 119 18.77 10.69 0.52
CA TYR A 119 20.04 11.28 0.11
C TYR A 119 20.94 11.50 1.31
N ARG A 120 22.24 11.25 1.13
CA ARG A 120 23.30 11.44 2.12
C ARG A 120 24.22 12.57 1.66
N LEU A 121 24.44 13.55 2.54
CA LEU A 121 25.39 14.64 2.36
C LEU A 121 26.54 14.45 3.33
N SER A 122 27.65 13.92 2.82
CA SER A 122 28.90 13.73 3.55
C SER A 122 29.95 14.75 3.08
N GLU A 123 30.81 15.18 4.00
CA GLU A 123 31.98 16.00 3.68
C GLU A 123 33.00 15.23 2.82
N SER A 124 33.12 13.91 3.01
CA SER A 124 34.10 13.10 2.29
C SER A 124 33.58 12.54 0.96
N GLU A 125 32.30 12.12 0.92
CA GLU A 125 31.71 11.45 -0.26
C GLU A 125 30.85 12.40 -1.11
N GLY A 126 30.56 13.61 -0.61
CA GLY A 126 29.67 14.56 -1.27
C GLY A 126 28.19 14.21 -1.08
N PHE A 127 27.36 14.69 -2.02
CA PHE A 127 25.92 14.44 -2.03
C PHE A 127 25.59 13.24 -2.93
N GLN A 128 24.94 12.22 -2.38
CA GLN A 128 24.58 11.01 -3.11
C GLN A 128 23.20 10.51 -2.73
N GLN A 129 22.49 9.93 -3.70
CA GLN A 129 21.30 9.14 -3.43
C GLN A 129 21.73 7.77 -2.88
N VAL A 130 21.12 7.33 -1.78
CA VAL A 130 21.44 6.07 -1.10
C VAL A 130 20.49 4.95 -1.48
N THR A 131 19.22 5.28 -1.73
CA THR A 131 18.17 4.33 -2.12
C THR A 131 18.08 4.16 -3.63
N THR A 132 17.59 3.01 -4.09
CA THR A 132 17.31 2.76 -5.51
C THR A 132 15.81 2.65 -5.73
N ASP A 133 15.25 3.51 -6.57
CA ASP A 133 13.81 3.56 -6.79
C ASP A 133 13.25 2.21 -7.28
N HIS A 134 12.23 1.68 -6.62
CA HIS A 134 11.53 0.47 -7.06
C HIS A 134 10.48 0.78 -8.13
N THR A 135 10.90 1.41 -9.22
CA THR A 135 10.05 1.78 -10.37
C THR A 135 10.33 0.93 -11.60
N PHE A 136 9.37 0.91 -12.53
CA PHE A 136 9.52 0.22 -13.81
C PHE A 136 10.71 0.77 -14.62
N VAL A 137 10.91 2.08 -14.62
CA VAL A 137 12.03 2.72 -15.34
C VAL A 137 13.38 2.39 -14.72
N GLN A 138 13.47 2.31 -13.38
CA GLN A 138 14.70 1.88 -12.73
C GLN A 138 15.06 0.45 -13.11
N ARG A 139 14.09 -0.46 -13.15
CA ARG A 139 14.31 -1.83 -13.63
C ARG A 139 14.84 -1.87 -15.07
N LEU A 140 14.31 -1.02 -15.97
CA LEU A 140 14.82 -0.94 -17.34
C LEU A 140 16.26 -0.41 -17.40
N ILE A 141 16.63 0.53 -16.52
CA ILE A 141 18.01 1.00 -16.39
C ILE A 141 18.91 -0.15 -15.92
N ASP A 142 18.51 -0.87 -14.87
CA ASP A 142 19.29 -1.98 -14.30
C ASP A 142 19.49 -3.12 -15.34
N GLU A 143 18.50 -3.37 -16.18
CA GLU A 143 18.56 -4.32 -17.30
C GLU A 143 19.35 -3.80 -18.52
N GLY A 144 19.83 -2.54 -18.49
CA GLY A 144 20.54 -1.90 -19.61
C GLY A 144 19.66 -1.59 -20.82
N ARG A 145 18.34 -1.53 -20.63
CA ARG A 145 17.31 -1.33 -21.67
C ARG A 145 16.86 0.13 -21.80
N LEU A 146 17.22 0.98 -20.85
CA LEU A 146 16.91 2.41 -20.83
C LEU A 146 18.13 3.17 -20.29
N HIS A 147 18.51 4.28 -20.92
CA HIS A 147 19.53 5.15 -20.33
C HIS A 147 18.94 5.99 -19.18
N PRO A 148 19.71 6.28 -18.11
CA PRO A 148 19.21 7.07 -16.97
C PRO A 148 18.61 8.43 -17.37
N GLU A 149 19.17 9.08 -18.39
CA GLU A 149 18.69 10.37 -18.89
C GLU A 149 17.29 10.29 -19.53
N GLU A 150 16.90 9.11 -20.03
CA GLU A 150 15.62 8.89 -20.69
C GLU A 150 14.48 8.64 -19.69
N ALA A 151 14.79 8.15 -18.49
CA ALA A 151 13.81 7.78 -17.48
C ALA A 151 12.92 8.94 -17.02
N GLU A 152 13.47 10.16 -16.92
CA GLU A 152 12.75 11.35 -16.46
C GLU A 152 11.57 11.76 -17.37
N THR A 153 11.64 11.37 -18.65
CA THR A 153 10.62 11.68 -19.66
C THR A 153 9.78 10.47 -20.05
N HIS A 154 10.04 9.31 -19.45
CA HIS A 154 9.38 8.07 -19.80
C HIS A 154 7.90 8.07 -19.36
N PRO A 155 6.95 7.62 -20.21
CA PRO A 155 5.52 7.64 -19.88
C PRO A 155 5.13 6.86 -18.61
N HIS A 156 5.91 5.81 -18.30
CA HIS A 156 5.68 4.93 -17.15
C HIS A 156 6.70 5.16 -16.01
N LYS A 157 7.25 6.37 -15.87
CA LYS A 157 8.25 6.66 -14.84
C LYS A 157 7.74 6.53 -13.40
N ASN A 158 6.45 6.82 -13.19
CA ASN A 158 5.78 6.70 -11.88
C ASN A 158 5.16 5.30 -11.64
N VAL A 159 5.47 4.30 -12.47
CA VAL A 159 4.93 2.94 -12.26
C VAL A 159 5.79 2.24 -11.22
N LEU A 160 5.25 2.15 -10.00
CA LEU A 160 5.85 1.43 -8.88
C LEU A 160 5.81 -0.09 -9.09
N MET A 161 6.90 -0.75 -8.73
CA MET A 161 7.09 -2.20 -8.82
C MET A 161 7.06 -2.88 -7.46
N ARG A 162 7.32 -2.14 -6.37
CA ARG A 162 7.27 -2.63 -4.98
C ARG A 162 6.73 -1.56 -4.05
N VAL A 163 5.77 -1.91 -3.21
CA VAL A 163 5.17 -1.08 -2.16
C VAL A 163 4.69 -1.97 -1.02
N LEU A 164 4.46 -1.39 0.16
CA LEU A 164 3.68 -2.04 1.21
C LEU A 164 2.18 -1.92 0.87
N GLY A 165 1.38 -2.93 1.20
CA GLY A 165 -0.05 -2.93 0.95
C GLY A 165 -0.65 -4.34 0.91
N ASP A 166 -1.82 -4.45 0.29
CA ASP A 166 -2.58 -5.70 0.18
C ASP A 166 -2.21 -6.55 -1.05
N VAL A 167 -1.33 -6.05 -1.92
CA VAL A 167 -0.96 -6.70 -3.19
C VAL A 167 0.11 -7.78 -2.99
N ASP A 168 1.11 -7.52 -2.15
CA ASP A 168 2.19 -8.45 -1.83
C ASP A 168 2.26 -8.65 -0.31
N ALA A 169 2.13 -9.89 0.14
CA ALA A 169 2.14 -10.22 1.56
C ALA A 169 3.53 -10.12 2.20
N SER A 170 4.60 -10.20 1.39
CA SER A 170 5.99 -10.19 1.88
C SER A 170 6.92 -9.52 0.86
N PRO A 171 6.73 -8.22 0.59
CA PRO A 171 7.54 -7.53 -0.40
C PRO A 171 9.01 -7.55 0.01
N GLU A 172 9.88 -7.63 -0.99
CA GLU A 172 11.33 -7.59 -0.79
C GLU A 172 11.76 -6.18 -0.38
N LEU A 173 12.21 -6.05 0.86
CA LEU A 173 12.69 -4.81 1.45
C LEU A 173 14.19 -4.66 1.21
N GLU A 174 14.62 -3.48 0.78
CA GLU A 174 16.04 -3.15 0.72
C GLU A 174 16.48 -2.62 2.09
N VAL A 175 17.47 -3.27 2.72
CA VAL A 175 18.05 -2.80 3.98
C VAL A 175 19.57 -2.77 3.87
N ARG A 176 20.18 -1.71 4.42
CA ARG A 176 21.63 -1.55 4.49
C ARG A 176 22.04 -0.78 5.73
N THR A 177 23.20 -1.11 6.26
CA THR A 177 23.77 -0.44 7.43
C THR A 177 24.96 0.43 7.01
N VAL A 178 25.02 1.66 7.52
CA VAL A 178 26.10 2.61 7.25
C VAL A 178 26.62 3.23 8.53
N ARG A 179 27.91 3.58 8.54
CA ARG A 179 28.51 4.39 9.60
C ARG A 179 28.54 5.86 9.19
N PRO A 180 27.74 6.74 9.81
CA PRO A 180 27.77 8.17 9.52
C PRO A 180 28.96 8.87 10.18
N ALA A 181 29.36 10.00 9.61
CA ALA A 181 30.18 10.98 10.31
C ALA A 181 29.30 11.96 11.10
N VAL A 182 29.83 12.51 12.19
CA VAL A 182 29.16 13.60 12.93
C VAL A 182 29.10 14.85 12.05
N GLY A 183 27.96 15.53 12.05
CA GLY A 183 27.65 16.67 11.20
C GLY A 183 27.09 16.29 9.83
N GLU A 184 27.12 15.00 9.45
CA GLU A 184 26.54 14.51 8.21
C GLU A 184 25.03 14.73 8.17
N ARG A 185 24.50 15.09 6.99
CA ARG A 185 23.07 15.34 6.80
C ARG A 185 22.44 14.31 5.90
N TRP A 186 21.19 13.98 6.20
CA TRP A 186 20.36 13.11 5.40
C TRP A 186 19.06 13.82 5.04
N LEU A 187 18.55 13.54 3.85
CA LEU A 187 17.24 13.95 3.38
C LEU A 187 16.45 12.70 3.02
N LEU A 188 15.28 12.52 3.63
CA LEU A 188 14.23 11.63 3.16
C LEU A 188 13.16 12.47 2.46
N CYS A 189 12.67 12.03 1.30
CA CYS A 189 11.60 12.76 0.61
C CYS A 189 10.67 11.84 -0.20
N SER A 190 9.41 12.25 -0.35
CA SER A 190 8.47 11.66 -1.33
C SER A 190 8.85 12.04 -2.76
N ASP A 191 8.20 11.41 -3.75
CA ASP A 191 8.49 11.63 -5.16
C ASP A 191 8.14 13.07 -5.62
N GLY A 192 7.20 13.74 -4.95
CA GLY A 192 6.76 15.09 -5.29
C GLY A 192 7.85 16.15 -5.21
N LEU A 193 8.88 15.96 -4.36
CA LEU A 193 10.08 16.80 -4.40
C LEU A 193 10.87 16.56 -5.70
N ASN A 194 11.15 15.29 -6.00
CA ASN A 194 11.99 14.87 -7.12
C ASN A 194 11.31 15.13 -8.48
N ALA A 195 9.97 15.19 -8.50
CA ALA A 195 9.18 15.48 -9.68
C ALA A 195 9.50 16.84 -10.32
N VAL A 196 9.94 17.83 -9.51
CA VAL A 196 10.21 19.19 -9.97
C VAL A 196 11.54 19.78 -9.50
N VAL A 197 12.22 19.19 -8.53
CA VAL A 197 13.52 19.65 -8.01
C VAL A 197 14.60 18.60 -8.27
N ASN A 198 15.62 18.96 -9.04
CA ASN A 198 16.73 18.05 -9.34
C ASN A 198 17.75 17.95 -8.18
N ALA A 199 18.52 16.86 -8.17
CA ALA A 199 19.51 16.56 -7.13
C ALA A 199 20.55 17.68 -6.90
N ARG A 200 21.00 18.38 -7.95
CA ARG A 200 21.93 19.52 -7.82
C ARG A 200 21.33 20.68 -7.03
N THR A 201 20.06 20.96 -7.26
CA THR A 201 19.33 22.01 -6.52
C THR A 201 19.12 21.58 -5.07
N ILE A 202 18.75 20.31 -4.84
CA ILE A 202 18.63 19.74 -3.50
C ILE A 202 19.94 19.88 -2.73
N GLU A 203 21.07 19.47 -3.33
CA GLU A 203 22.39 19.62 -2.72
C GLU A 203 22.69 21.08 -2.33
N SER A 204 22.45 22.02 -3.25
CA SER A 204 22.69 23.44 -2.99
C SER A 204 21.89 23.94 -1.79
N VAL A 205 20.64 23.52 -1.63
CA VAL A 205 19.80 23.89 -0.48
C VAL A 205 20.30 23.22 0.80
N MET A 206 20.63 21.94 0.74
CA MET A 206 21.18 21.18 1.88
C MET A 206 22.49 21.76 2.42
N ARG A 207 23.29 22.45 1.59
CA ARG A 207 24.54 23.14 1.98
C ARG A 207 24.35 24.62 2.36
N SER A 208 23.19 25.21 2.10
CA SER A 208 22.99 26.67 2.16
C SER A 208 22.99 27.25 3.58
N THR A 209 22.59 26.47 4.58
CA THR A 209 22.41 26.93 5.97
C THR A 209 22.63 25.79 6.97
N GLY A 210 22.87 26.15 8.23
CA GLY A 210 22.97 25.22 9.37
C GLY A 210 21.63 24.90 10.04
N ASP A 211 20.59 25.65 9.68
CA ASP A 211 19.23 25.54 10.23
C ASP A 211 18.39 24.57 9.40
N LEU A 212 18.06 23.42 9.99
CA LEU A 212 17.32 22.37 9.30
C LEU A 212 15.89 22.81 8.92
N ASN A 213 15.28 23.71 9.70
CA ASN A 213 13.95 24.23 9.38
C ASN A 213 13.96 25.07 8.11
N GLN A 214 14.98 25.91 7.94
CA GLN A 214 15.16 26.68 6.70
C GLN A 214 15.37 25.77 5.49
N ILE A 215 16.08 24.65 5.65
CA ILE A 215 16.30 23.67 4.59
C ILE A 215 14.96 23.04 4.16
N VAL A 216 14.19 22.47 5.09
CA VAL A 216 12.90 21.83 4.74
C VAL A 216 11.91 22.85 4.18
N ASN A 217 11.88 24.07 4.70
CA ASN A 217 11.04 25.14 4.18
C ASN A 217 11.41 25.51 2.75
N SER A 218 12.71 25.70 2.49
CA SER A 218 13.20 26.05 1.16
C SER A 218 12.91 24.94 0.15
N LEU A 219 13.08 23.67 0.50
CA LEU A 219 12.78 22.55 -0.40
C LEU A 219 11.29 22.47 -0.77
N VAL A 220 10.41 22.63 0.23
CA VAL A 220 8.95 22.61 0.00
C VAL A 220 8.50 23.84 -0.80
N GLU A 221 8.97 25.03 -0.46
CA GLU A 221 8.63 26.27 -1.20
C GLU A 221 9.12 26.21 -2.64
N LEU A 222 10.35 25.74 -2.87
CA LEU A 222 10.88 25.51 -4.22
C LEU A 222 10.07 24.49 -5.03
N THR A 223 9.42 23.53 -4.36
CA THR A 223 8.55 22.54 -5.00
C THR A 223 7.20 23.17 -5.37
N LEU A 224 6.61 23.92 -4.44
CA LEU A 224 5.35 24.65 -4.63
C LEU A 224 5.46 25.71 -5.72
N ASP A 225 6.57 26.43 -5.80
CA ASP A 225 6.83 27.46 -6.81
C ASP A 225 7.01 26.87 -8.22
N ARG A 226 7.44 25.60 -8.30
CA ARG A 226 7.51 24.83 -9.55
C ARG A 226 6.23 24.07 -9.87
N GLY A 227 5.15 24.37 -9.15
CA GLY A 227 3.80 23.90 -9.43
C GLY A 227 3.35 22.70 -8.62
N ALA A 228 4.23 22.00 -7.89
CA ALA A 228 3.92 20.83 -7.03
C ALA A 228 2.75 19.96 -7.53
N PRO A 229 2.97 19.13 -8.57
CA PRO A 229 1.93 18.29 -9.15
C PRO A 229 1.45 17.19 -8.20
N ASP A 230 2.19 16.92 -7.13
CA ASP A 230 1.88 15.94 -6.11
C ASP A 230 2.03 16.50 -4.69
N ASN A 231 1.68 15.68 -3.69
CA ASN A 231 2.08 15.89 -2.31
C ASN A 231 3.61 15.96 -2.21
N VAL A 232 4.12 16.77 -1.29
CA VAL A 232 5.56 16.88 -1.06
C VAL A 232 5.85 16.78 0.42
N THR A 233 6.68 15.80 0.77
CA THR A 233 7.10 15.56 2.14
C THR A 233 8.60 15.41 2.20
N VAL A 234 9.21 16.10 3.16
CA VAL A 234 10.66 16.10 3.38
C VAL A 234 10.97 15.97 4.86
N VAL A 235 11.95 15.14 5.18
CA VAL A 235 12.57 15.04 6.50
C VAL A 235 14.06 15.24 6.32
N VAL A 236 14.63 16.22 7.02
CA VAL A 236 16.07 16.44 7.06
C VAL A 236 16.56 16.11 8.46
N VAL A 237 17.55 15.22 8.55
CA VAL A 237 18.24 14.92 9.80
C VAL A 237 19.73 15.25 9.69
N GLN A 238 20.32 15.67 10.80
CA GLN A 238 21.76 15.81 10.96
C GLN A 238 22.22 14.90 12.09
N VAL A 239 23.30 14.17 11.85
CA VAL A 239 23.91 13.28 12.84
C VAL A 239 24.72 14.11 13.82
N ASP A 240 24.29 14.13 15.08
CA ASP A 240 24.97 14.83 16.18
C ASP A 240 25.45 13.80 17.22
N GLU A 241 26.53 14.12 17.95
CA GLU A 241 26.97 13.29 19.09
C GLU A 241 26.04 13.49 20.29
N ILE A 242 25.72 12.40 21.00
CA ILE A 242 25.08 12.49 22.31
C ILE A 242 26.17 12.71 23.36
N PRO A 243 26.17 13.85 24.10
CA PRO A 243 27.12 14.05 25.18
C PRO A 243 26.95 12.99 26.27
N HIS A 244 28.07 12.43 26.75
CA HIS A 244 28.06 11.49 27.87
C HIS A 244 27.38 12.12 29.10
N GLY A 245 26.28 11.51 29.58
CA GLY A 245 25.55 11.94 30.78
C GLY A 245 24.26 12.73 30.54
N ASN A 246 23.83 12.91 29.27
CA ASN A 246 22.60 13.65 28.94
C ASN A 246 21.54 12.75 28.26
N GLU A 247 21.26 11.60 28.85
CA GLU A 247 20.13 10.75 28.44
C GLU A 247 18.77 11.43 28.70
N ALA A 248 18.72 12.51 29.51
CA ALA A 248 17.49 13.05 30.05
C ALA A 248 17.31 14.59 29.98
N HIS A 249 17.91 15.33 29.04
CA HIS A 249 17.53 16.75 28.85
C HIS A 249 17.12 17.08 27.40
N PRO A 250 15.99 17.80 27.23
CA PRO A 250 15.40 18.08 25.93
C PRO A 250 16.20 19.14 25.19
N MET A 251 16.70 18.80 24.00
CA MET A 251 17.06 19.79 23.00
C MET A 251 15.76 20.23 22.34
N THR A 252 15.30 21.44 22.66
CA THR A 252 14.05 22.01 22.16
C THR A 252 14.11 22.13 20.64
N GLY A 253 13.44 21.23 19.94
CA GLY A 253 12.98 21.49 18.59
C GLY A 253 11.88 22.55 18.68
N GLU A 254 12.21 23.82 18.49
CA GLU A 254 11.22 24.86 18.25
C GLU A 254 10.66 24.68 16.82
N GLY A 255 9.84 23.65 16.65
CA GLY A 255 8.94 23.54 15.51
C GLY A 255 7.71 24.41 15.79
N HIS A 256 7.77 25.67 15.38
CA HIS A 256 6.54 26.39 15.08
C HIS A 256 5.87 25.63 13.92
N GLY A 257 4.83 24.85 14.24
CA GLY A 257 3.85 24.46 13.23
C GLY A 257 3.32 25.74 12.62
N ALA A 258 3.80 26.08 11.43
CA ALA A 258 3.33 27.23 10.67
C ALA A 258 1.89 26.97 10.25
N VAL A 259 0.97 27.44 11.09
CA VAL A 259 -0.43 27.66 10.76
C VAL A 259 -0.47 28.81 9.74
N PRO A 260 -1.06 28.64 8.55
CA PRO A 260 -1.51 29.78 7.77
C PRO A 260 -2.68 30.42 8.53
N ASP A 261 -2.47 31.64 9.00
CA ASP A 261 -3.48 32.53 9.55
C ASP A 261 -4.48 32.93 8.45
N GLU A 262 -5.60 32.21 8.35
CA GLU A 262 -6.77 32.66 7.59
C GLU A 262 -7.51 33.78 8.34
N SER A 263 -6.86 34.93 8.50
CA SER A 263 -7.54 36.16 8.91
C SER A 263 -7.02 37.40 8.17
N ARG A 264 -7.17 37.39 6.84
CA ARG A 264 -7.23 38.64 6.05
C ARG A 264 -8.45 38.65 5.15
N THR A 265 -9.49 39.30 5.67
CA THR A 265 -10.66 39.76 4.94
C THR A 265 -10.27 40.66 3.76
N SER A 266 -10.68 40.33 2.54
CA SER A 266 -11.45 41.21 1.63
C SER A 266 -11.77 40.51 0.30
N ASP A 267 -13.07 40.47 0.02
CA ASP A 267 -13.74 40.49 -1.28
C ASP A 267 -13.67 39.31 -2.28
N GLU A 268 -14.83 38.63 -2.30
CA GLU A 268 -15.65 38.27 -3.48
C GLU A 268 -15.26 37.05 -4.35
N ARG A 269 -16.18 36.06 -4.28
CA ARG A 269 -16.59 35.05 -5.29
C ARG A 269 -15.82 33.72 -5.32
N LEU A 270 -16.39 32.73 -4.64
CA LEU A 270 -17.15 31.63 -5.28
C LEU A 270 -17.80 30.76 -4.20
N ARG A 271 -19.14 30.79 -4.16
CA ARG A 271 -19.98 29.96 -3.29
C ARG A 271 -19.96 28.52 -3.79
N VAL A 272 -19.62 27.58 -2.93
CA VAL A 272 -20.01 26.17 -3.05
C VAL A 272 -21.36 26.05 -2.35
N GLU A 273 -22.42 25.85 -3.13
CA GLU A 273 -23.77 25.59 -2.63
C GLU A 273 -23.90 24.11 -2.21
N THR A 274 -24.30 23.95 -0.96
CA THR A 274 -24.66 22.69 -0.32
C THR A 274 -25.99 22.19 -0.89
N TYR A 275 -25.99 20.95 -1.40
CA TYR A 275 -27.18 20.28 -1.92
C TYR A 275 -28.03 19.68 -0.79
N GLU A 276 -28.99 20.45 -0.28
CA GLU A 276 -30.22 19.91 0.32
C GLU A 276 -31.38 20.84 -0.05
N ALA A 277 -32.19 20.38 -1.03
CA ALA A 277 -33.58 20.70 -1.31
C ALA A 277 -33.79 20.72 -2.83
N LEU A 278 -34.60 19.79 -3.33
CA LEU A 278 -35.64 19.99 -4.37
C LEU A 278 -36.08 18.60 -4.88
N GLU A 279 -36.87 17.91 -4.06
CA GLU A 279 -38.01 17.20 -4.61
C GLU A 279 -39.08 18.26 -4.88
N ASP A 280 -39.39 18.48 -6.16
CA ASP A 280 -40.74 18.64 -6.73
C ASP A 280 -40.63 19.32 -8.10
N HIS A 281 -41.01 18.59 -9.15
CA HIS A 281 -41.88 19.01 -10.27
C HIS A 281 -41.81 17.94 -11.39
N TRP A 282 -42.57 16.85 -11.22
CA TRP A 282 -42.99 16.00 -12.32
C TRP A 282 -44.47 16.27 -12.61
N ASN A 283 -44.79 16.61 -13.86
CA ASN A 283 -46.11 17.05 -14.29
C ASN A 283 -46.72 15.97 -15.22
N GLY A 284 -47.77 15.28 -14.76
CA GLY A 284 -48.51 14.28 -15.54
C GLY A 284 -49.87 13.95 -14.91
N PRO A 285 -50.94 13.68 -15.70
CA PRO A 285 -52.30 13.96 -15.29
C PRO A 285 -52.96 12.88 -14.41
N ILE A 286 -53.82 13.38 -13.53
CA ILE A 286 -54.66 12.69 -12.55
C ILE A 286 -55.79 11.95 -13.25
N ASP A 287 -55.98 10.66 -12.91
CA ASP A 287 -57.32 10.05 -12.87
C ASP A 287 -57.32 8.78 -12.01
N SER A 288 -58.00 8.84 -10.85
CA SER A 288 -58.94 7.82 -10.35
C SER A 288 -59.30 8.09 -8.88
N PRO A 289 -60.59 8.00 -8.48
CA PRO A 289 -60.98 8.17 -7.10
C PRO A 289 -61.30 6.84 -6.38
N VAL A 290 -61.25 6.93 -5.04
CA VAL A 290 -62.06 6.19 -4.03
C VAL A 290 -61.35 5.13 -3.15
N ALA A 291 -61.46 5.38 -1.83
CA ALA A 291 -61.49 4.51 -0.63
C ALA A 291 -60.27 3.61 -0.36
N GLY A 292 -59.72 3.49 0.86
CA GLY A 292 -60.29 3.64 2.20
C GLY A 292 -59.96 2.35 2.97
N GLY A 293 -59.32 2.46 4.14
CA GLY A 293 -59.11 1.33 5.06
C GLY A 293 -57.66 1.15 5.48
N GLY A 294 -57.35 1.51 6.72
CA GLY A 294 -56.03 1.35 7.30
C GLY A 294 -55.69 -0.09 7.65
N HIS A 295 -54.39 -0.38 7.71
CA HIS A 295 -53.82 -1.41 8.56
C HIS A 295 -52.41 -1.02 8.98
N ASP A 296 -52.20 -1.11 10.29
CA ASP A 296 -51.01 -0.84 11.05
C ASP A 296 -49.97 -1.94 10.79
N TYR A 297 -48.85 -1.62 10.14
CA TYR A 297 -47.66 -2.49 10.06
C TYR A 297 -46.40 -1.67 10.36
N ARG A 298 -45.81 -1.97 11.52
CA ARG A 298 -44.56 -1.41 12.02
C ARG A 298 -43.40 -2.18 11.39
N GLU A 299 -42.63 -1.53 10.51
CA GLU A 299 -41.38 -2.11 9.99
C GLU A 299 -40.30 -2.17 11.08
N PRO A 300 -39.54 -3.29 11.19
CA PRO A 300 -38.38 -3.38 12.07
C PRO A 300 -37.19 -2.62 11.46
N GLY A 301 -36.52 -1.84 12.30
CA GLY A 301 -35.48 -0.89 11.90
C GLY A 301 -34.33 -1.50 11.11
N ARG A 302 -34.01 -0.86 9.99
CA ARG A 302 -32.69 -0.93 9.35
C ARG A 302 -31.70 -0.21 10.27
N GLN A 303 -30.76 -0.96 10.83
CA GLN A 303 -29.52 -0.41 11.36
C GLN A 303 -28.57 -0.27 10.18
N ASP A 304 -28.22 0.95 9.82
CA ASP A 304 -26.99 1.19 9.06
C ASP A 304 -25.82 0.60 9.86
N PRO A 305 -24.88 -0.14 9.24
CA PRO A 305 -23.69 -0.59 9.94
C PRO A 305 -22.87 0.66 10.27
N ALA A 306 -22.98 1.10 11.52
CA ALA A 306 -22.13 2.13 12.08
C ALA A 306 -20.67 1.74 11.81
N ALA A 307 -19.94 2.63 11.14
CA ALA A 307 -18.49 2.58 11.13
C ALA A 307 -18.04 2.51 12.59
N GLN A 308 -17.42 1.39 12.97
CA GLN A 308 -16.88 1.23 14.31
C GLN A 308 -15.76 2.27 14.47
N GLU A 309 -16.01 3.28 15.29
CA GLU A 309 -14.95 4.19 15.75
C GLU A 309 -13.87 3.32 16.44
N PRO A 310 -12.58 3.51 16.13
CA PRO A 310 -11.53 2.80 16.85
C PRO A 310 -11.67 3.12 18.34
N PRO A 311 -11.43 2.14 19.23
CA PRO A 311 -11.62 2.34 20.67
C PRO A 311 -10.81 3.56 21.11
N GLN A 312 -11.47 4.56 21.69
CA GLN A 312 -10.88 5.84 22.09
C GLN A 312 -9.61 5.70 22.95
N SER A 313 -9.41 4.55 23.60
CA SER A 313 -8.22 4.16 24.36
C SER A 313 -6.94 4.04 23.52
N SER A 314 -7.06 3.64 22.25
CA SER A 314 -5.94 3.41 21.33
C SER A 314 -5.27 4.73 20.93
N ALA A 315 -6.08 5.66 20.43
CA ALA A 315 -5.66 6.99 20.04
C ALA A 315 -5.09 7.80 21.21
N SER A 316 -5.68 7.69 22.41
CA SER A 316 -5.17 8.39 23.59
C SER A 316 -3.83 7.83 24.07
N ALA A 317 -3.64 6.50 24.03
CA ALA A 317 -2.37 5.87 24.42
C ALA A 317 -1.24 6.26 23.45
N LEU A 318 -1.50 6.26 22.13
CA LEU A 318 -0.54 6.73 21.14
C LEU A 318 -0.16 8.20 21.37
N ARG A 319 -1.13 9.08 21.64
CA ARG A 319 -0.84 10.49 21.92
C ARG A 319 -0.04 10.67 23.19
N GLN A 320 -0.29 9.86 24.22
CA GLN A 320 0.48 9.91 25.45
C GLN A 320 1.93 9.46 25.21
N ASP A 321 2.15 8.34 24.54
CA ASP A 321 3.49 7.85 24.16
C ASP A 321 4.25 8.86 23.29
N LEU A 322 3.58 9.45 22.31
CA LEU A 322 4.16 10.50 21.48
C LEU A 322 4.47 11.76 22.31
N ALA A 323 3.65 12.12 23.29
CA ALA A 323 3.89 13.28 24.15
C ALA A 323 5.10 13.10 25.10
N GLU A 324 5.56 11.87 25.33
CA GLU A 324 6.69 11.57 26.22
C GLU A 324 8.05 11.86 25.58
N ARG A 325 8.14 11.97 24.25
CA ARG A 325 9.40 12.23 23.52
C ARG A 325 9.29 13.35 22.50
N PRO A 326 10.33 14.18 22.34
CA PRO A 326 10.36 15.17 21.26
C PRO A 326 10.41 14.44 19.92
N HIS A 327 9.47 14.77 19.04
CA HIS A 327 9.38 14.24 17.68
C HIS A 327 8.62 15.24 16.80
N LEU A 328 8.71 15.07 15.49
CA LEU A 328 7.85 15.70 14.51
C LEU A 328 7.06 14.63 13.76
N LEU A 329 5.75 14.82 13.69
CA LEU A 329 4.84 14.03 12.85
C LEU A 329 4.18 14.99 11.87
N VAL A 330 4.25 14.71 10.57
CA VAL A 330 3.71 15.56 9.49
C VAL A 330 2.91 14.75 8.49
N GLY A 331 2.13 15.42 7.64
CA GLY A 331 1.30 14.79 6.62
C GLY A 331 0.02 14.14 7.17
N ALA A 332 -0.45 13.08 6.52
CA ALA A 332 -1.63 12.33 6.90
C ALA A 332 -1.56 11.76 8.32
N ALA A 333 -0.39 11.27 8.74
CA ALA A 333 -0.20 10.77 10.11
C ALA A 333 -0.50 11.83 11.19
N ALA A 334 -0.05 13.07 10.97
CA ALA A 334 -0.36 14.17 11.89
C ALA A 334 -1.86 14.46 11.97
N ASN A 335 -2.52 14.49 10.80
CA ASN A 335 -3.97 14.68 10.70
C ASN A 335 -4.75 13.54 11.39
N ALA A 336 -4.34 12.30 11.18
CA ALA A 336 -4.94 11.11 11.80
C ALA A 336 -4.86 11.18 13.34
N THR A 337 -3.69 11.51 13.89
CA THR A 337 -3.50 11.65 15.34
C THR A 337 -4.32 12.81 15.92
N GLN A 338 -4.42 13.94 15.23
CA GLN A 338 -5.18 15.11 15.70
C GLN A 338 -6.70 14.87 15.66
N THR A 339 -7.21 14.32 14.55
CA THR A 339 -8.65 14.07 14.37
C THR A 339 -9.14 12.82 15.10
N GLY A 340 -8.24 11.99 15.62
CA GLY A 340 -8.58 10.73 16.28
C GLY A 340 -9.00 9.63 15.31
N ARG A 341 -8.88 9.87 14.00
CA ARG A 341 -9.04 8.87 12.95
C ARG A 341 -7.73 8.11 12.72
N ILE A 342 -7.10 7.67 13.80
CA ILE A 342 -5.93 6.81 13.71
C ILE A 342 -6.44 5.47 13.17
N PRO A 343 -5.98 5.02 11.99
CA PRO A 343 -6.30 3.68 11.54
C PRO A 343 -5.75 2.71 12.57
N THR A 344 -6.49 1.66 12.90
CA THR A 344 -6.18 0.72 14.00
C THR A 344 -4.70 0.38 14.05
N VAL A 345 -3.96 1.03 14.96
CA VAL A 345 -2.62 0.60 15.36
C VAL A 345 -2.79 -0.81 15.86
N SER A 346 -2.01 -1.75 15.33
CA SER A 346 -2.17 -3.14 15.70
C SER A 346 -2.09 -3.34 17.22
N ASP A 347 -2.87 -4.27 17.76
CA ASP A 347 -2.78 -4.68 19.16
C ASP A 347 -1.34 -5.06 19.53
N SER A 348 -0.56 -5.57 18.57
CA SER A 348 0.86 -5.91 18.74
C SER A 348 1.76 -4.68 18.92
N ALA A 349 1.59 -3.62 18.13
CA ALA A 349 2.31 -2.36 18.32
C ALA A 349 1.91 -1.68 19.63
N MET A 350 0.63 -1.75 20.01
CA MET A 350 0.16 -1.27 21.33
C MET A 350 0.72 -2.09 22.50
N GLN A 351 0.75 -3.41 22.38
CA GLN A 351 1.25 -4.30 23.42
C GLN A 351 2.76 -4.12 23.61
N ARG A 352 3.52 -3.93 22.53
CA ARG A 352 4.95 -3.57 22.59
C ARG A 352 5.18 -2.19 23.20
N ARG A 353 4.41 -1.16 22.79
CA ARG A 353 4.45 0.17 23.45
C ARG A 353 4.13 0.08 24.93
N SER A 354 3.07 -0.65 25.30
CA SER A 354 2.69 -0.88 26.70
C SER A 354 3.77 -1.63 27.46
N THR A 355 4.52 -2.54 26.81
CA THR A 355 5.64 -3.26 27.43
C THR A 355 6.81 -2.30 27.67
N MET A 356 7.16 -1.45 26.69
CA MET A 356 8.20 -0.41 26.85
C MET A 356 7.87 0.58 27.98
N LEU A 357 6.62 1.05 28.04
CA LEU A 357 6.13 1.94 29.11
C LEU A 357 6.10 1.25 30.49
N SER A 358 5.84 -0.06 30.52
CA SER A 358 5.85 -0.85 31.76
C SER A 358 7.27 -1.16 32.24
N THR A 359 8.24 -1.25 31.32
CA THR A 359 9.65 -1.46 31.67
C THR A 359 10.31 -0.17 32.16
N SER A 360 9.99 0.99 31.58
CA SER A 360 10.54 2.28 32.03
C SER A 360 10.05 2.66 33.44
N THR A 361 8.79 2.35 33.77
CA THR A 361 8.23 2.59 35.11
C THR A 361 8.81 1.70 36.20
N LEU A 362 9.46 0.59 35.85
CA LEU A 362 10.14 -0.30 36.81
C LEU A 362 11.59 0.14 37.10
N GLU A 363 12.19 0.97 36.26
CA GLU A 363 13.56 1.44 36.45
C GLU A 363 13.65 2.70 37.35
N GLU A 364 12.58 3.50 37.46
CA GLU A 364 12.67 4.78 38.17
C GLU A 364 12.29 4.74 39.67
N THR A 365 11.56 3.74 40.15
CA THR A 365 11.14 3.73 41.57
C THR A 365 11.06 2.34 42.19
N THR A 366 12.17 1.66 42.49
CA THR A 366 12.12 0.61 43.52
C THR A 366 13.48 0.38 44.19
N ASP A 367 13.49 0.39 45.53
CA ASP A 367 14.62 -0.08 46.34
C ASP A 367 14.97 -1.54 45.98
N PRO A 368 16.24 -1.87 45.64
CA PRO A 368 16.68 -3.23 45.32
C PRO A 368 16.37 -4.28 46.40
N ALA A 369 16.06 -3.87 47.63
CA ALA A 369 15.59 -4.75 48.70
C ALA A 369 14.13 -5.20 48.51
N GLU A 370 13.27 -4.34 47.96
CA GLU A 370 11.84 -4.58 47.80
C GLU A 370 11.57 -5.50 46.59
N VAL A 371 12.30 -5.32 45.48
CA VAL A 371 12.30 -6.23 44.31
C VAL A 371 12.70 -7.65 44.71
N ARG A 372 13.71 -7.80 45.59
CA ARG A 372 14.11 -9.11 46.14
C ARG A 372 13.05 -9.74 47.03
N SER A 373 12.26 -8.95 47.74
CA SER A 373 11.17 -9.45 48.59
C SER A 373 9.98 -9.94 47.76
N LEU A 374 9.70 -9.29 46.62
CA LEU A 374 8.62 -9.67 45.70
C LEU A 374 8.96 -10.93 44.89
N LEU A 375 10.22 -11.08 44.46
CA LEU A 375 10.69 -12.32 43.80
C LEU A 375 10.65 -13.52 44.75
N ARG A 376 10.92 -13.31 46.04
CA ARG A 376 10.88 -14.37 47.06
C ARG A 376 9.44 -14.82 47.40
N ARG A 377 8.44 -13.97 47.16
CA ARG A 377 7.01 -14.29 47.39
C ARG A 377 6.36 -15.06 46.22
N LYS A 378 7.04 -15.16 45.07
CA LYS A 378 6.56 -15.89 43.88
C LYS A 378 7.21 -17.28 43.70
N GLY A 379 7.93 -17.75 44.73
CA GLY A 379 8.54 -19.07 44.78
C GLY A 379 7.83 -20.01 45.74
N GLU A 380 6.54 -20.29 45.51
CA GLU A 380 5.86 -21.46 46.08
C GLU A 380 5.12 -22.18 44.94
N ASP A 381 5.62 -23.36 44.59
CA ASP A 381 5.03 -24.25 43.59
C ASP A 381 3.67 -24.79 44.06
N PRO A 382 2.61 -24.77 43.22
CA PRO A 382 1.38 -25.48 43.54
C PRO A 382 1.39 -26.92 42.99
N GLU A 383 1.09 -27.86 43.87
CA GLU A 383 0.88 -29.30 43.63
C GLU A 383 -0.18 -29.62 42.53
N PRO A 384 -0.07 -30.75 41.79
CA PRO A 384 -0.84 -30.96 40.57
C PRO A 384 -2.18 -31.68 40.79
N GLY A 385 -3.29 -31.00 40.48
CA GLY A 385 -4.64 -31.58 40.37
C GLY A 385 -4.98 -32.07 38.96
N THR A 386 -4.91 -33.38 38.72
CA THR A 386 -5.01 -34.07 37.40
C THR A 386 -6.36 -34.04 36.67
N ARG A 387 -7.39 -33.34 37.19
CA ARG A 387 -8.73 -33.31 36.57
C ARG A 387 -8.97 -32.16 35.59
N ARG A 388 -8.26 -31.03 35.71
CA ARG A 388 -8.53 -29.83 34.89
C ARG A 388 -7.93 -29.89 33.48
N ARG A 389 -6.87 -30.66 33.25
CA ARG A 389 -6.22 -30.75 31.92
C ARG A 389 -7.12 -31.43 30.88
N ARG A 390 -7.90 -32.45 31.24
CA ARG A 390 -8.80 -33.13 30.29
C ARG A 390 -9.93 -32.22 29.81
N ALA A 391 -10.49 -31.39 30.71
CA ALA A 391 -11.53 -30.43 30.35
C ALA A 391 -11.03 -29.35 29.40
N ALA A 392 -9.79 -28.86 29.59
CA ALA A 392 -9.17 -27.87 28.72
C ALA A 392 -8.88 -28.42 27.31
N TRP A 393 -8.38 -29.67 27.20
CA TRP A 393 -8.18 -30.32 25.90
C TRP A 393 -9.50 -30.61 25.17
N ILE A 394 -10.55 -30.99 25.90
CA ILE A 394 -11.88 -31.19 25.31
C ILE A 394 -12.46 -29.85 24.84
N ALA A 395 -12.34 -28.77 25.63
CA ALA A 395 -12.79 -27.45 25.23
C ALA A 395 -12.06 -26.92 23.99
N GLY A 396 -10.73 -27.07 23.94
CA GLY A 396 -9.93 -26.72 22.75
C GLY A 396 -10.31 -27.55 21.52
N GLY A 397 -10.56 -28.85 21.70
CA GLY A 397 -11.02 -29.73 20.61
C GLY A 397 -12.40 -29.35 20.07
N VAL A 398 -13.33 -28.95 20.94
CA VAL A 398 -14.67 -28.48 20.54
C VAL A 398 -14.59 -27.17 19.76
N VAL A 399 -13.77 -26.21 20.20
CA VAL A 399 -13.58 -24.94 19.47
C VAL A 399 -12.98 -25.17 18.08
N LEU A 400 -11.98 -26.05 17.97
CA LEU A 400 -11.38 -26.41 16.68
C LEU A 400 -12.39 -27.12 15.76
N ALA A 401 -13.20 -28.04 16.30
CA ALA A 401 -14.23 -28.72 15.54
C ALA A 401 -15.32 -27.75 15.03
N VAL A 402 -15.73 -26.77 15.86
CA VAL A 402 -16.67 -25.73 15.45
C VAL A 402 -16.06 -24.82 14.37
N ALA A 403 -14.81 -24.43 14.50
CA ALA A 403 -14.11 -23.63 13.48
C ALA A 403 -14.01 -24.37 12.14
N LEU A 404 -13.72 -25.68 12.16
CA LEU A 404 -13.70 -26.52 10.97
C LEU A 404 -15.09 -26.70 10.35
N LEU A 405 -16.13 -26.85 11.18
CA LEU A 405 -17.52 -26.92 10.70
C LEU A 405 -17.98 -25.60 10.08
N LEU A 406 -17.63 -24.46 10.68
CA LEU A 406 -17.96 -23.13 10.16
C LEU A 406 -17.17 -22.83 8.87
N GLY A 407 -15.89 -23.19 8.81
CA GLY A 407 -15.07 -23.07 7.61
C GLY A 407 -15.58 -23.97 6.47
N GLY A 408 -15.95 -25.22 6.77
CA GLY A 408 -16.57 -26.13 5.80
C GLY A 408 -17.95 -25.67 5.33
N TRP A 409 -18.75 -25.08 6.23
CA TRP A 409 -20.05 -24.49 5.89
C TRP A 409 -19.90 -23.25 5.00
N GLY A 410 -18.95 -22.36 5.32
CA GLY A 410 -18.64 -21.19 4.49
C GLY A 410 -18.11 -21.57 3.10
N ALA A 411 -17.23 -22.57 3.01
CA ALA A 411 -16.74 -23.10 1.74
C ALA A 411 -17.87 -23.71 0.90
N ARG A 412 -18.81 -24.44 1.54
CA ARG A 412 -19.99 -25.01 0.86
C ARG A 412 -20.98 -23.93 0.42
N ALA A 413 -21.16 -22.87 1.22
CA ALA A 413 -22.03 -21.74 0.86
C ALA A 413 -21.47 -20.97 -0.34
N TRP A 414 -20.15 -20.71 -0.36
CA TRP A 414 -19.48 -20.02 -1.47
C TRP A 414 -19.57 -20.81 -2.78
N THR A 415 -19.25 -22.11 -2.79
CA THR A 415 -19.34 -22.93 -4.01
C THR A 415 -20.78 -23.11 -4.52
N SER A 416 -21.78 -23.13 -3.62
CA SER A 416 -23.19 -23.25 -4.03
C SER A 416 -23.78 -22.02 -4.72
N SER A 417 -23.07 -20.88 -4.66
CA SER A 417 -23.53 -19.60 -5.24
C SER A 417 -23.10 -19.35 -6.68
N GLN A 418 -22.24 -20.21 -7.25
CA GLN A 418 -21.63 -20.00 -8.57
C GLN A 418 -22.27 -20.91 -9.62
N TYR A 419 -22.33 -20.44 -10.86
CA TYR A 419 -22.83 -21.20 -12.00
C TYR A 419 -21.83 -21.16 -13.15
N TYR A 420 -21.91 -22.12 -14.08
CA TYR A 420 -21.21 -22.02 -15.35
C TYR A 420 -21.94 -22.78 -16.46
N VAL A 421 -21.68 -22.38 -17.70
CA VAL A 421 -22.22 -23.02 -18.91
C VAL A 421 -21.13 -23.87 -19.56
N GLY A 422 -21.42 -25.14 -19.84
CA GLY A 422 -20.48 -26.12 -20.39
C GLY A 422 -21.14 -27.09 -21.38
N GLU A 423 -20.40 -28.13 -21.76
CA GLU A 423 -20.89 -29.21 -22.64
C GLU A 423 -21.26 -30.46 -21.81
N ASP A 424 -22.49 -30.95 -21.95
CA ASP A 424 -22.94 -32.25 -21.45
C ASP A 424 -23.50 -33.08 -22.61
N GLN A 425 -22.91 -34.25 -22.87
CA GLN A 425 -23.36 -35.20 -23.90
C GLN A 425 -23.59 -34.55 -25.29
N GLY A 426 -22.75 -33.58 -25.67
CA GLY A 426 -22.85 -32.88 -26.95
C GLY A 426 -23.90 -31.76 -27.00
N LYS A 427 -24.50 -31.40 -25.86
CA LYS A 427 -25.46 -30.30 -25.71
C LYS A 427 -24.95 -29.25 -24.72
N VAL A 428 -25.41 -28.02 -24.86
CA VAL A 428 -25.11 -26.95 -23.90
C VAL A 428 -25.82 -27.24 -22.58
N ALA A 429 -25.11 -27.17 -21.47
CA ALA A 429 -25.63 -27.45 -20.13
C ALA A 429 -25.19 -26.39 -19.11
N VAL A 430 -26.02 -26.17 -18.10
CA VAL A 430 -25.76 -25.29 -16.97
C VAL A 430 -25.41 -26.15 -15.76
N TYR A 431 -24.32 -25.79 -15.10
CA TYR A 431 -23.83 -26.44 -13.89
C TYR A 431 -23.85 -25.46 -12.73
N GLN A 432 -24.22 -25.95 -11.54
CA GLN A 432 -24.11 -25.21 -10.29
C GLN A 432 -22.83 -25.63 -9.57
N GLY A 433 -21.92 -24.67 -9.35
CA GLY A 433 -20.63 -24.89 -8.71
C GLY A 433 -19.45 -24.33 -9.51
N VAL A 434 -18.25 -24.82 -9.20
CA VAL A 434 -17.01 -24.39 -9.85
C VAL A 434 -16.56 -25.46 -10.85
N SER A 435 -16.09 -25.07 -12.04
CA SER A 435 -15.68 -26.01 -13.10
C SER A 435 -14.41 -26.81 -12.80
N GLN A 436 -13.75 -26.58 -11.66
CA GLN A 436 -12.55 -27.29 -11.23
C GLN A 436 -12.89 -28.53 -10.38
N SER A 437 -12.22 -29.65 -10.64
CA SER A 437 -12.32 -30.87 -9.85
C SER A 437 -11.16 -31.00 -8.86
N LEU A 438 -11.45 -31.34 -7.60
CA LEU A 438 -10.43 -31.72 -6.60
C LEU A 438 -10.30 -33.25 -6.56
N GLY A 439 -9.39 -33.79 -7.35
CA GLY A 439 -9.20 -35.25 -7.46
C GLY A 439 -10.48 -35.94 -7.97
N PRO A 440 -11.02 -36.96 -7.28
CA PRO A 440 -12.23 -37.67 -7.72
C PRO A 440 -13.54 -36.91 -7.41
N ILE A 441 -13.47 -35.74 -6.77
CA ILE A 441 -14.65 -34.98 -6.34
C ILE A 441 -14.93 -33.86 -7.34
N ALA A 442 -16.07 -33.95 -8.03
CA ALA A 442 -16.61 -32.85 -8.80
C ALA A 442 -17.17 -31.78 -7.86
N LEU A 443 -16.76 -30.52 -8.03
CA LEU A 443 -17.25 -29.38 -7.26
C LEU A 443 -18.43 -28.68 -7.93
N SER A 444 -19.08 -29.36 -8.87
CA SER A 444 -20.24 -28.89 -9.60
C SER A 444 -21.24 -30.00 -9.83
N GLU A 445 -22.53 -29.65 -9.78
CA GLU A 445 -23.65 -30.53 -10.09
C GLU A 445 -24.35 -30.01 -11.36
N LEU A 446 -24.85 -30.92 -12.19
CA LEU A 446 -25.60 -30.57 -13.39
C LEU A 446 -26.96 -30.01 -12.97
N ASP A 447 -27.21 -28.73 -13.26
CA ASP A 447 -28.49 -28.07 -12.94
C ASP A 447 -29.50 -28.31 -14.05
N SER A 448 -29.13 -28.04 -15.31
CA SER A 448 -30.01 -28.28 -16.45
C SER A 448 -29.25 -28.52 -17.77
N THR A 449 -29.75 -29.45 -18.58
CA THR A 449 -29.28 -29.67 -19.96
C THR A 449 -30.26 -29.01 -20.93
N THR A 450 -29.75 -28.21 -21.86
CA THR A 450 -30.56 -27.53 -22.87
C THR A 450 -30.74 -28.41 -24.11
N ASP A 451 -31.67 -28.07 -25.00
CA ASP A 451 -31.85 -28.76 -26.29
C ASP A 451 -30.91 -28.27 -27.40
N ILE A 452 -29.94 -27.40 -27.08
CA ILE A 452 -29.02 -26.80 -28.06
C ILE A 452 -27.82 -27.73 -28.26
N PRO A 453 -27.63 -28.35 -29.45
CA PRO A 453 -26.42 -29.12 -29.73
C PRO A 453 -25.22 -28.18 -29.80
N VAL A 454 -24.11 -28.53 -29.16
CA VAL A 454 -22.88 -27.70 -29.21
C VAL A 454 -22.39 -27.55 -30.65
N ASP A 455 -22.48 -28.62 -31.45
CA ASP A 455 -22.08 -28.62 -32.86
C ASP A 455 -22.95 -27.71 -33.76
N SER A 456 -24.08 -27.21 -33.27
CA SER A 456 -24.92 -26.24 -33.98
C SER A 456 -24.52 -24.78 -33.75
N LEU A 457 -23.61 -24.54 -32.79
CA LEU A 457 -23.08 -23.21 -32.47
C LEU A 457 -21.95 -22.82 -33.45
N SER A 458 -21.62 -21.53 -33.51
CA SER A 458 -20.43 -21.06 -34.22
C SER A 458 -19.15 -21.67 -33.65
N GLN A 459 -18.08 -21.78 -34.46
CA GLN A 459 -16.82 -22.39 -34.02
C GLN A 459 -16.23 -21.70 -32.77
N TYR A 460 -16.36 -20.38 -32.69
CA TYR A 460 -15.98 -19.58 -31.53
C TYR A 460 -16.83 -19.90 -30.29
N ALA A 461 -18.15 -20.04 -30.46
CA ALA A 461 -19.05 -20.40 -29.37
C ALA A 461 -18.82 -21.85 -28.88
N GLN A 462 -18.49 -22.78 -29.78
CA GLN A 462 -18.11 -24.15 -29.43
C GLN A 462 -16.86 -24.19 -28.53
N GLU A 463 -15.83 -23.43 -28.90
CA GLU A 463 -14.60 -23.34 -28.10
C GLU A 463 -14.85 -22.75 -26.72
N ARG A 464 -15.71 -21.71 -26.62
CA ARG A 464 -16.08 -21.11 -25.33
C ARG A 464 -16.89 -22.05 -24.44
N VAL A 465 -17.87 -22.76 -24.99
CA VAL A 465 -18.67 -23.75 -24.23
C VAL A 465 -17.79 -24.90 -23.75
N ARG A 466 -16.86 -25.39 -24.57
CA ARG A 466 -15.88 -26.43 -24.18
C ARG A 466 -14.87 -25.95 -23.14
N ALA A 467 -14.51 -24.67 -23.17
CA ALA A 467 -13.63 -24.05 -22.18
C ALA A 467 -14.36 -23.70 -20.86
N THR A 468 -15.68 -23.89 -20.78
CA THR A 468 -16.59 -23.47 -19.70
C THR A 468 -16.70 -21.95 -19.56
N ILE A 469 -17.94 -21.43 -19.52
CA ILE A 469 -18.23 -19.99 -19.40
C ILE A 469 -18.75 -19.73 -17.97
N PRO A 470 -18.03 -18.96 -17.14
CA PRO A 470 -18.47 -18.67 -15.77
C PRO A 470 -19.72 -17.77 -15.75
N ALA A 471 -20.59 -17.96 -14.75
CA ALA A 471 -21.76 -17.14 -14.48
C ALA A 471 -21.92 -16.93 -12.96
N GLY A 472 -22.12 -15.68 -12.53
CA GLY A 472 -22.27 -15.31 -11.13
C GLY A 472 -23.66 -15.64 -10.55
N SER A 473 -24.64 -15.95 -11.39
CA SER A 473 -25.96 -16.44 -10.97
C SER A 473 -26.61 -17.36 -12.00
N ARG A 474 -27.72 -17.99 -11.61
CA ARG A 474 -28.54 -18.80 -12.50
C ARG A 474 -29.12 -17.97 -13.65
N GLU A 475 -29.58 -16.76 -13.36
CA GLU A 475 -30.17 -15.85 -14.36
C GLU A 475 -29.15 -15.47 -15.43
N GLU A 476 -27.90 -15.19 -15.02
CA GLU A 476 -26.81 -14.91 -15.95
C GLU A 476 -26.45 -16.14 -16.80
N ALA A 477 -26.46 -17.35 -16.22
CA ALA A 477 -26.26 -18.59 -16.97
C ALA A 477 -27.37 -18.82 -18.02
N GLU A 478 -28.63 -18.52 -17.68
CA GLU A 478 -29.76 -18.60 -18.60
C GLU A 478 -29.65 -17.54 -19.72
N GLU A 479 -29.17 -16.33 -19.42
CA GLU A 479 -28.91 -15.28 -20.41
C GLU A 479 -27.81 -15.70 -21.41
N ILE A 480 -26.72 -16.29 -20.92
CA ILE A 480 -25.64 -16.85 -21.76
C ILE A 480 -26.19 -17.96 -22.68
N VAL A 481 -27.06 -18.83 -22.17
CA VAL A 481 -27.72 -19.87 -22.98
C VAL A 481 -28.58 -19.26 -24.09
N VAL A 482 -29.32 -18.18 -23.80
CA VAL A 482 -30.13 -17.45 -24.79
C VAL A 482 -29.25 -16.76 -25.84
N GLU A 483 -28.12 -16.17 -25.44
CA GLU A 483 -27.14 -15.57 -26.35
C GLU A 483 -26.55 -16.63 -27.29
N LEU A 484 -26.14 -17.78 -26.74
CA LEU A 484 -25.62 -18.91 -27.52
C LEU A 484 -26.67 -19.42 -28.52
N LYS A 485 -27.94 -19.50 -28.11
CA LYS A 485 -29.06 -19.85 -28.99
C LYS A 485 -29.23 -18.84 -30.13
N ASN A 486 -29.14 -17.54 -29.84
CA ASN A 486 -29.27 -16.49 -30.86
C ASN A 486 -28.05 -16.43 -31.80
N SER A 487 -26.88 -16.88 -31.35
CA SER A 487 -25.68 -17.04 -32.17
C SER A 487 -25.70 -18.30 -33.06
N SER A 488 -26.72 -19.15 -32.95
CA SER A 488 -26.97 -20.26 -33.87
C SER A 488 -27.60 -19.73 -35.16
N SER A 489 -26.76 -19.42 -36.14
CA SER A 489 -27.22 -19.18 -37.52
C SER A 489 -26.43 -20.08 -38.47
N PRO A 490 -27.11 -20.79 -39.39
CA PRO A 490 -26.44 -21.61 -40.39
C PRO A 490 -25.83 -20.67 -41.44
N GLU A 491 -24.51 -20.55 -41.45
CA GLU A 491 -23.82 -19.92 -42.57
C GLU A 491 -24.10 -20.79 -43.83
N PRO A 492 -24.61 -20.21 -44.94
CA PRO A 492 -24.84 -20.98 -46.15
C PRO A 492 -23.49 -21.42 -46.73
N ARG A 493 -23.31 -22.74 -46.92
CA ARG A 493 -22.16 -23.29 -47.66
C ARG A 493 -22.01 -22.55 -48.99
N PRO A 494 -20.87 -21.88 -49.25
CA PRO A 494 -20.61 -21.36 -50.57
C PRO A 494 -20.37 -22.55 -51.52
N THR A 495 -21.36 -22.84 -52.35
CA THR A 495 -21.16 -23.59 -53.60
C THR A 495 -20.57 -22.63 -54.63
N GLY A 496 -19.34 -22.19 -54.38
CA GLY A 496 -18.51 -21.46 -55.33
C GLY A 496 -17.30 -22.31 -55.67
N LYS A 497 -17.22 -22.80 -56.91
CA LYS A 497 -15.95 -23.24 -57.49
C LYS A 497 -15.00 -22.04 -57.44
N VAL A 498 -14.16 -21.96 -56.43
CA VAL A 498 -12.94 -21.15 -56.45
C VAL A 498 -11.84 -22.08 -56.92
N THR A 499 -11.39 -21.85 -58.14
CA THR A 499 -10.17 -22.42 -58.69
C THR A 499 -9.01 -22.03 -57.78
N VAL A 500 -8.49 -22.98 -57.01
CA VAL A 500 -7.24 -22.84 -56.29
C VAL A 500 -6.11 -23.02 -57.31
N THR A 501 -5.52 -21.93 -57.78
CA THR A 501 -4.16 -21.96 -58.33
C THR A 501 -3.18 -21.94 -57.16
N THR A 502 -2.71 -23.12 -56.77
CA THR A 502 -1.52 -23.30 -55.92
C THR A 502 -0.28 -23.15 -56.79
N PRO A 503 0.70 -22.29 -56.48
CA PRO A 503 2.05 -22.49 -56.98
C PRO A 503 2.77 -23.45 -56.02
N THR A 504 2.96 -24.68 -56.48
CA THR A 504 3.96 -25.63 -55.94
C THR A 504 5.35 -25.17 -56.41
N PRO A 505 6.40 -25.28 -55.57
CA PRO A 505 7.75 -24.83 -55.91
C PRO A 505 8.44 -25.82 -56.85
N ASP A 506 9.32 -25.33 -57.72
CA ASP A 506 10.30 -26.16 -58.42
C ASP A 506 11.71 -25.54 -58.30
N PRO A 507 12.76 -26.34 -58.05
CA PRO A 507 14.10 -25.88 -57.73
C PRO A 507 14.98 -25.76 -58.98
N SER A 508 16.12 -25.07 -58.80
CA SER A 508 17.36 -25.12 -59.59
C SER A 508 17.70 -23.90 -60.44
N ARG A 509 18.58 -23.08 -59.86
CA ARG A 509 19.83 -22.51 -60.42
C ARG A 509 19.85 -22.06 -61.89
N SER A 510 20.21 -20.79 -62.10
CA SER A 510 21.55 -20.45 -62.61
C SER A 510 21.94 -18.99 -62.34
N ALA A 511 23.25 -18.79 -62.23
CA ALA A 511 23.95 -17.63 -61.69
C ALA A 511 23.98 -16.41 -62.62
N SER A 512 24.14 -15.22 -62.04
CA SER A 512 25.26 -14.29 -62.36
C SER A 512 25.18 -13.02 -61.48
N GLY A 513 26.33 -12.51 -61.03
CA GLY A 513 26.43 -11.17 -60.45
C GLY A 513 27.32 -11.05 -59.21
N SER A 514 28.64 -11.06 -59.40
CA SER A 514 29.64 -10.67 -58.41
C SER A 514 29.64 -9.16 -58.11
N PRO A 515 30.12 -8.72 -56.93
CA PRO A 515 30.84 -7.46 -56.82
C PRO A 515 32.30 -7.69 -56.39
N SER A 516 33.21 -7.02 -57.10
CA SER A 516 34.64 -6.95 -56.77
C SER A 516 34.94 -5.92 -55.67
N PRO A 517 36.07 -6.07 -54.96
CA PRO A 517 36.49 -5.19 -53.87
C PRO A 517 37.32 -4.00 -54.38
N GLY A 518 37.38 -2.92 -53.60
CA GLY A 518 38.18 -1.74 -53.88
C GLY A 518 39.67 -1.89 -53.56
N ARG A 519 40.49 -1.04 -54.22
CA ARG A 519 41.70 -0.40 -53.65
C ARG A 519 42.30 0.68 -54.56
N SER A 520 42.49 1.87 -53.96
CA SER A 520 43.60 2.85 -54.04
C SER A 520 44.19 3.35 -55.38
N SER A 521 44.31 4.68 -55.54
CA SER A 521 45.60 5.42 -55.47
C SER A 521 45.46 6.95 -55.75
N SER A 522 46.28 7.76 -55.05
CA SER A 522 46.92 9.09 -55.36
C SER A 522 46.20 10.07 -56.32
N GLY A 523 46.06 11.38 -56.06
CA GLY A 523 46.97 12.35 -55.45
C GLY A 523 47.26 13.47 -56.48
N GLY A 524 47.17 14.76 -56.10
CA GLY A 524 47.73 15.89 -56.88
C GLY A 524 46.82 17.09 -57.16
N ASP A 525 47.14 18.19 -56.48
CA ASP A 525 47.27 19.60 -56.91
C ASP A 525 46.12 20.53 -57.36
N ASP A 526 46.29 21.77 -56.86
CA ASP A 526 46.00 23.11 -57.39
C ASP A 526 44.55 23.61 -57.52
N SER A 527 44.13 24.46 -56.56
CA SER A 527 44.02 25.93 -56.68
C SER A 527 43.12 26.53 -55.59
#